data_AF-A0A1Q6QV30-F1
#
_entry.id   AF-A0A1Q6QV30-F1
#
_cell.length_a   1.000
_cell.length_b   1.000
_cell.length_c   1.000
_cell.angle_alpha   90.00
_cell.angle_beta   90.00
_cell.angle_gamma   90.00
#
_symmetry.space_group_name_H-M   'P 1'
#
loop_
_entity.id
_entity.type
_entity.pdbx_description
1 polymer ?
#
loop_
_entity_poly.entity_id
_entity_poly.type
_entity_poly.pdbx_seq_one_letter_code
_entity_poly.pdbx_strand_id
1 'polypeptide(L)'
;MDKIKDWIKKNKGLSVILLLAVVFLIVIIVIFVELLVGGSHNKYGNRLDGIDKVKISEKTYDGVKKEVEETNLTEEVETRLQGKIVYTTITLKSDTTVDKAKEIASNTLDNYTNSELEYYDFSFFLKWKGEEKDTVITGNKHHNLDTITWTNS
;
A
#
# COMPACT_ATOMS: atom_id res chain seq x y z
N MET A 1 -54.37 -12.93 -15.99
CA MET A 1 -54.03 -13.76 -14.81
C MET A 1 -54.73 -15.12 -14.82
N ASP A 2 -55.92 -15.24 -15.40
CA ASP A 2 -56.72 -16.48 -15.35
C ASP A 2 -56.06 -17.64 -16.07
N LYS A 3 -55.46 -17.40 -17.24
CA LYS A 3 -54.68 -18.41 -17.98
C LYS A 3 -53.50 -18.99 -17.20
N ILE A 4 -52.85 -18.18 -16.36
CA ILE A 4 -51.72 -18.61 -15.51
C ILE A 4 -52.25 -19.44 -14.34
N LYS A 5 -53.33 -18.99 -13.70
CA LYS A 5 -53.98 -19.71 -12.59
C LYS A 5 -54.52 -21.08 -13.06
N ASP A 6 -55.10 -21.15 -14.24
CA ASP A 6 -55.62 -22.40 -14.82
C ASP A 6 -54.49 -23.37 -15.18
N TRP A 7 -53.37 -22.85 -15.69
CA TRP A 7 -52.19 -23.65 -15.97
C TRP A 7 -51.55 -24.22 -14.68
N ILE A 8 -51.44 -23.41 -13.62
CA ILE A 8 -50.92 -23.85 -12.31
C ILE A 8 -51.80 -24.95 -11.71
N LYS A 9 -53.13 -24.80 -11.79
CA LYS A 9 -54.08 -25.81 -11.31
C LYS A 9 -53.99 -27.13 -12.08
N LYS A 10 -53.69 -27.07 -13.39
CA LYS A 10 -53.52 -28.23 -14.26
C LYS A 10 -52.16 -28.91 -14.07
N ASN A 11 -51.11 -28.15 -13.76
CA ASN A 11 -49.72 -28.63 -13.67
C ASN A 11 -49.11 -28.35 -12.29
N LYS A 12 -49.76 -28.83 -11.23
CA LYS A 12 -49.40 -28.52 -9.84
C LYS A 12 -47.96 -28.91 -9.49
N GLY A 13 -47.50 -30.10 -9.89
CA GLY A 13 -46.15 -30.58 -9.62
C GLY A 13 -45.07 -29.71 -10.28
N LEU A 14 -45.21 -29.41 -11.58
CA LEU A 14 -44.30 -28.52 -12.30
C LEU A 14 -44.27 -27.11 -11.73
N SER A 15 -45.42 -26.60 -11.28
CA SER A 15 -45.53 -25.26 -10.68
C SER A 15 -44.75 -25.17 -9.35
N VAL A 16 -44.77 -26.23 -8.53
CA VAL A 16 -43.99 -26.30 -7.29
C VAL A 16 -42.49 -26.34 -7.58
N ILE A 17 -42.07 -27.13 -8.58
CA ILE A 17 -40.65 -27.22 -8.99
C ILE A 17 -40.16 -25.87 -9.52
N LEU A 18 -40.94 -25.17 -10.34
CA LEU A 18 -40.63 -23.83 -10.84
C LEU A 18 -40.50 -22.81 -9.71
N LEU A 19 -41.40 -22.85 -8.72
CA LEU A 19 -41.31 -21.98 -7.56
C LEU A 19 -40.02 -22.23 -6.77
N LEU A 20 -39.67 -23.49 -6.52
CA LEU A 20 -38.42 -23.86 -5.85
C LEU A 20 -37.18 -23.39 -6.63
N ALA A 21 -37.19 -23.54 -7.96
CA ALA A 21 -36.10 -23.06 -8.81
C ALA A 21 -35.92 -21.55 -8.73
N VAL A 22 -37.02 -20.78 -8.71
CA VAL A 22 -36.98 -19.32 -8.55
C VAL A 22 -36.44 -18.93 -7.18
N VAL A 23 -36.85 -19.60 -6.10
CA VAL A 23 -36.31 -19.35 -4.75
C VAL A 23 -34.81 -19.62 -4.71
N PHE A 24 -34.36 -20.73 -5.29
CA PHE A 24 -32.94 -21.07 -5.35
C PHE A 24 -32.14 -20.05 -6.17
N LEU A 25 -32.70 -19.57 -7.28
CA LEU A 25 -32.10 -18.51 -8.08
C LEU A 25 -31.95 -17.20 -7.28
N ILE A 26 -32.95 -16.83 -6.48
CA ILE A 26 -32.87 -15.64 -5.61
C ILE A 26 -31.74 -15.79 -4.59
N VAL A 27 -31.60 -16.96 -3.96
CA VAL A 27 -30.50 -17.22 -3.01
C VAL A 27 -29.13 -17.11 -3.70
N ILE A 28 -28.97 -17.68 -4.89
CA ILE A 28 -27.73 -17.56 -5.67
C ILE A 28 -27.44 -16.09 -6.00
N ILE A 29 -28.44 -15.31 -6.41
CA ILE A 29 -28.26 -13.89 -6.72
C ILE A 29 -27.81 -13.11 -5.48
N VAL A 30 -28.41 -13.36 -4.31
CA VAL A 30 -28.02 -12.70 -3.05
C VAL A 30 -26.56 -13.00 -2.72
N ILE A 31 -26.15 -14.28 -2.76
CA ILE A 31 -24.76 -14.68 -2.52
C ILE A 31 -23.82 -14.02 -3.54
N PHE A 32 -24.21 -13.98 -4.81
CA PHE A 32 -23.40 -13.38 -5.87
C PHE A 32 -23.24 -11.86 -5.69
N VAL A 33 -24.29 -11.17 -5.27
CA VAL A 33 -24.24 -9.74 -4.95
C VAL A 33 -23.36 -9.50 -3.72
N GLU A 34 -23.48 -10.32 -2.67
CA GLU A 34 -22.61 -10.24 -1.49
C GLU A 34 -21.14 -10.48 -1.83
N LEU A 35 -20.84 -11.42 -2.72
CA LEU A 35 -19.46 -11.68 -3.17
C LEU A 35 -18.90 -10.54 -4.05
N LEU A 36 -19.74 -9.92 -4.89
CA LEU A 36 -19.31 -8.82 -5.76
C LEU A 36 -19.20 -7.47 -5.03
N VAL A 37 -20.11 -7.19 -4.10
CA VAL A 37 -20.21 -5.91 -3.38
C VAL A 37 -19.52 -5.96 -2.02
N GLY A 38 -19.33 -7.16 -1.45
CA GLY A 38 -18.69 -7.38 -0.14
C GLY A 38 -17.17 -7.18 -0.11
N GLY A 39 -16.57 -6.65 -1.18
CA GLY A 39 -15.20 -6.18 -1.16
C GLY A 39 -15.08 -4.97 -0.22
N SER A 40 -14.24 -5.09 0.81
CA SER A 40 -14.02 -4.08 1.85
C SER A 40 -13.94 -2.65 1.28
N HIS A 41 -14.70 -1.71 1.85
CA HIS A 41 -14.67 -0.28 1.47
C HIS A 41 -13.30 0.40 1.67
N ASN A 42 -12.34 -0.26 2.31
CA ASN A 42 -10.99 0.24 2.53
C ASN A 42 -9.93 -0.74 2.00
N LYS A 43 -9.14 -0.32 1.00
CA LYS A 43 -7.99 -1.05 0.43
C LYS A 43 -7.00 -1.54 1.51
N TYR A 44 -6.96 -0.86 2.65
CA TYR A 44 -6.03 -1.13 3.73
C TYR A 44 -6.68 -1.82 4.95
N GLY A 45 -7.98 -2.09 4.96
CA GLY A 45 -8.69 -2.61 6.13
C GLY A 45 -8.37 -1.79 7.39
N ASN A 46 -8.04 -2.47 8.49
CA ASN A 46 -7.68 -1.82 9.77
C ASN A 46 -6.18 -1.51 9.90
N ARG A 47 -5.40 -1.68 8.82
CA ARG A 47 -3.92 -1.50 8.87
C ARG A 47 -3.50 -0.05 9.09
N LEU A 48 -4.38 0.91 8.81
CA LEU A 48 -4.14 2.34 8.99
C LEU A 48 -4.83 2.88 10.25
N ASP A 49 -5.32 2.02 11.13
CA ASP A 49 -5.91 2.45 12.39
C ASP A 49 -4.88 3.27 13.18
N GLY A 50 -5.30 4.42 13.69
CA GLY A 50 -4.43 5.34 14.44
C GLY A 50 -3.57 6.29 13.61
N ILE A 51 -3.61 6.24 12.26
CA ILE A 51 -2.77 7.10 11.40
C ILE A 51 -2.96 8.60 11.66
N ASP A 52 -4.18 9.03 12.02
CA ASP A 52 -4.49 10.44 12.31
C ASP A 52 -3.72 10.99 13.52
N LYS A 53 -3.27 10.12 14.44
CA LYS A 53 -2.51 10.50 15.63
C LYS A 53 -1.00 10.65 15.38
N VAL A 54 -0.51 10.06 14.29
CA VAL A 54 0.92 9.96 13.96
C VAL A 54 1.17 10.46 12.54
N LYS A 55 0.36 11.39 12.06
CA LYS A 55 0.47 11.90 10.70
C LYS A 55 1.79 12.65 10.52
N ILE A 56 2.60 12.17 9.58
CA ILE A 56 3.86 12.83 9.21
C ILE A 56 3.57 14.20 8.61
N SER A 57 4.26 15.21 9.13
CA SER A 57 4.13 16.58 8.67
C SER A 57 4.93 16.83 7.40
N GLU A 58 4.48 17.77 6.56
CA GLU A 58 5.22 18.17 5.36
C GLU A 58 6.62 18.72 5.72
N LYS A 59 6.74 19.38 6.89
CA LYS A 59 8.03 19.85 7.42
C LYS A 59 9.03 18.71 7.67
N THR A 60 8.55 17.52 8.02
CA THR A 60 9.41 16.34 8.20
C THR A 60 10.01 15.93 6.86
N TYR A 61 9.21 15.93 5.79
CA TYR A 61 9.69 15.64 4.44
C TYR A 61 10.66 16.70 3.93
N ASP A 62 10.41 17.98 4.22
CA ASP A 62 11.33 19.07 3.92
C ASP A 62 12.66 18.92 4.67
N GLY A 63 12.61 18.49 5.94
CA GLY A 63 13.79 18.19 6.77
C GLY A 63 14.64 17.09 6.16
N VAL A 64 14.01 15.97 5.81
CA VAL A 64 14.67 14.84 5.10
C VAL A 64 15.33 15.32 3.81
N LYS A 65 14.59 16.07 2.99
CA LYS A 65 15.12 16.58 1.72
C LYS A 65 16.33 17.48 1.95
N LYS A 66 16.22 18.44 2.88
CA LYS A 66 17.28 19.38 3.20
C LYS A 66 18.53 18.67 3.73
N GLU A 67 18.38 17.73 4.66
CA GLU A 67 19.51 16.98 5.22
C GLU A 67 20.27 16.21 4.13
N VAL A 68 19.53 15.58 3.21
CA VAL A 68 20.13 14.83 2.11
C VAL A 68 20.79 15.76 1.08
N GLU A 69 20.19 16.90 0.77
CA GLU A 69 20.76 17.91 -0.15
C GLU A 69 22.02 18.57 0.42
N GLU A 70 22.07 18.82 1.73
CA GLU A 70 23.23 19.43 2.43
C GLU A 70 24.50 18.57 2.33
N THR A 71 24.36 17.27 2.07
CA THR A 71 25.51 16.39 1.82
C THR A 71 26.27 16.75 0.55
N ASN A 72 25.64 17.44 -0.41
CA ASN A 72 26.15 17.68 -1.76
C ASN A 72 26.54 16.40 -2.54
N LEU A 73 26.09 15.23 -2.10
CA LEU A 73 26.36 13.92 -2.72
C LEU A 73 25.16 13.38 -3.51
N THR A 74 24.10 14.17 -3.61
CA THR A 74 22.83 13.79 -4.22
C THR A 74 22.46 14.73 -5.35
N GLU A 75 21.67 14.21 -6.28
CA GLU A 75 21.07 14.98 -7.38
C GLU A 75 19.61 15.30 -7.11
N GLU A 76 18.89 14.35 -6.50
CA GLU A 76 17.44 14.44 -6.31
C GLU A 76 17.00 13.58 -5.12
N VAL A 77 16.00 14.06 -4.39
CA VAL A 77 15.38 13.36 -3.27
C VAL A 77 13.87 13.45 -3.39
N GLU A 78 13.21 12.30 -3.36
CA GLU A 78 11.75 12.19 -3.39
C GLU A 78 11.28 11.39 -2.17
N THR A 79 10.39 11.99 -1.37
CA THR A 79 9.71 11.31 -0.27
C THR A 79 8.22 11.19 -0.58
N ARG A 80 7.64 10.01 -0.32
CA ARG A 80 6.21 9.78 -0.49
C ARG A 80 5.67 8.77 0.51
N LEU A 81 4.44 8.98 0.98
CA LEU A 81 3.73 8.05 1.84
C LEU A 81 2.73 7.22 1.04
N GLN A 82 2.80 5.89 1.16
CA GLN A 82 1.79 5.00 0.60
C GLN A 82 1.33 3.99 1.65
N GLY A 83 0.10 4.17 2.15
CA GLY A 83 -0.41 3.39 3.28
C GLY A 83 0.42 3.66 4.54
N LYS A 84 1.11 2.64 5.05
CA LYS A 84 1.97 2.69 6.24
C LYS A 84 3.47 2.70 5.91
N ILE A 85 3.82 2.87 4.63
CA ILE A 85 5.22 2.84 4.17
C ILE A 85 5.62 4.22 3.67
N VAL A 86 6.67 4.76 4.26
CA VAL A 86 7.37 5.95 3.79
C VAL A 86 8.45 5.52 2.81
N TYR A 87 8.32 5.96 1.57
CA TYR A 87 9.29 5.73 0.51
C TYR A 87 10.19 6.94 0.38
N THR A 88 11.50 6.74 0.43
CA THR A 88 12.51 7.77 0.18
C THR A 88 13.40 7.30 -0.97
N THR A 89 13.30 7.97 -2.11
CA THR A 89 14.21 7.76 -3.24
C THR A 89 15.29 8.82 -3.22
N ILE A 90 16.55 8.40 -3.22
CA ILE A 90 17.72 9.27 -3.25
C ILE A 90 18.50 8.95 -4.51
N THR A 91 18.49 9.89 -5.46
CA THR A 91 19.35 9.84 -6.64
C THR A 91 20.69 10.44 -6.26
N LEU A 92 21.74 9.63 -6.36
CA LEU A 92 23.10 9.91 -5.89
C LEU A 92 23.99 10.31 -7.06
N LYS A 93 25.00 11.12 -6.77
CA LYS A 93 26.06 11.41 -7.74
C LYS A 93 26.90 10.16 -8.01
N SER A 94 27.45 10.06 -9.21
CA SER A 94 28.19 8.88 -9.69
C SER A 94 29.40 8.50 -8.83
N ASP A 95 29.99 9.47 -8.12
CA ASP A 95 31.15 9.30 -7.24
C ASP A 95 30.79 8.93 -5.79
N THR A 96 29.50 8.91 -5.45
CA THR A 96 29.05 8.59 -4.08
C THR A 96 29.14 7.09 -3.82
N THR A 97 29.82 6.71 -2.73
CA THR A 97 29.98 5.29 -2.38
C THR A 97 28.70 4.70 -1.80
N VAL A 98 28.55 3.38 -1.93
CA VAL A 98 27.39 2.64 -1.38
C VAL A 98 27.28 2.85 0.13
N ASP A 99 28.38 2.77 0.87
CA ASP A 99 28.36 2.94 2.33
C ASP A 99 27.92 4.36 2.72
N LYS A 100 28.41 5.37 2.00
CA LYS A 100 27.99 6.75 2.25
C LYS A 100 26.52 6.96 1.91
N ALA A 101 26.04 6.38 0.82
CA ALA A 101 24.63 6.43 0.45
C ALA A 101 23.72 5.78 1.51
N LYS A 102 24.12 4.64 2.06
CA LYS A 102 23.40 3.97 3.17
C LYS A 102 23.42 4.80 4.44
N GLU A 103 24.53 5.44 4.76
CA GLU A 103 24.66 6.35 5.90
C GLU A 103 23.71 7.55 5.75
N ILE A 104 23.73 8.23 4.60
CA ILE A 104 22.83 9.35 4.30
C ILE A 104 21.38 8.95 4.49
N ALA A 105 20.97 7.82 3.91
CA ALA A 105 19.61 7.31 4.03
C ALA A 105 19.22 7.00 5.48
N SER A 106 20.16 6.43 6.26
CA SER A 106 19.93 6.08 7.66
C SER A 106 19.73 7.33 8.51
N ASN A 107 20.53 8.37 8.30
CA ASN A 107 20.44 9.61 9.07
C ASN A 107 19.10 10.33 8.85
N THR A 108 18.47 10.18 7.68
CA THR A 108 17.13 10.77 7.45
C THR A 108 16.07 10.31 8.45
N LEU A 109 16.25 9.15 9.10
CA LEU A 109 15.34 8.65 10.14
C LEU A 109 15.29 9.57 11.36
N ASP A 110 16.33 10.37 11.61
CA ASP A 110 16.40 11.29 12.74
C ASP A 110 15.42 12.48 12.60
N ASN A 111 14.87 12.70 11.39
CA ASN A 111 13.81 13.70 11.17
C ASN A 111 12.45 13.24 11.71
N TYR A 112 12.28 11.94 11.97
CA TYR A 112 11.01 11.38 12.41
C TYR A 112 10.98 11.23 13.93
N THR A 113 9.81 11.44 14.50
CA THR A 113 9.55 11.19 15.92
C THR A 113 9.51 9.68 16.21
N ASN A 114 9.77 9.29 17.46
CA ASN A 114 9.66 7.88 17.88
C ASN A 114 8.29 7.27 17.55
N SER A 115 7.20 8.02 17.74
CA SER A 115 5.85 7.56 17.40
C SER A 115 5.65 7.31 15.91
N GLU A 116 6.29 8.10 15.05
CA GLU A 116 6.27 7.87 13.60
C GLU A 116 7.14 6.66 13.23
N LEU A 117 8.32 6.51 13.86
CA LEU A 117 9.23 5.39 13.63
C LEU A 117 8.66 4.02 14.06
N GLU A 118 7.86 4.01 15.14
CA GLU A 118 7.16 2.81 15.63
C GLU A 118 5.87 2.51 14.85
N TYR A 119 5.34 3.50 14.14
CA TYR A 119 4.16 3.33 13.31
C TYR A 119 4.52 2.96 11.87
N TYR A 120 5.35 3.74 11.17
CA TYR A 120 5.59 3.54 9.75
C TYR A 120 6.73 2.57 9.47
N ASP A 121 6.61 1.86 8.36
CA ASP A 121 7.75 1.20 7.72
C ASP A 121 8.46 2.19 6.80
N PHE A 122 9.76 2.03 6.61
CA PHE A 122 10.58 2.91 5.77
C PHE A 122 11.25 2.09 4.67
N SER A 123 11.14 2.57 3.43
CA SER A 123 11.73 1.94 2.25
C SER A 123 12.58 2.95 1.49
N PHE A 124 13.85 2.64 1.33
CA PHE A 124 14.86 3.49 0.72
C PHE A 124 15.24 2.94 -0.65
N PHE A 125 15.29 3.81 -1.65
CA PHE A 125 15.78 3.51 -3.00
C PHE A 125 16.98 4.40 -3.30
N LEU A 126 18.18 3.83 -3.21
CA LEU A 126 19.44 4.50 -3.50
C LEU A 126 19.79 4.26 -4.96
N LYS A 127 19.75 5.31 -5.78
CA LYS A 127 19.90 5.21 -7.23
C LYS A 127 21.15 5.92 -7.71
N TRP A 128 21.92 5.29 -8.59
CA TRP A 128 22.97 5.93 -9.37
C TRP A 128 22.59 5.84 -10.83
N LYS A 129 22.56 6.98 -11.52
CA LYS A 129 22.30 7.03 -12.96
C LYS A 129 23.50 6.45 -13.70
N GLY A 130 23.26 5.40 -14.49
CA GLY A 130 24.28 4.80 -15.34
C GLY A 130 24.10 5.20 -16.80
N GLU A 131 25.13 5.00 -17.63
CA GLU A 131 25.03 5.27 -19.08
C GLU A 131 24.08 4.29 -19.78
N GLU A 132 24.10 3.01 -19.40
CA GLU A 132 23.22 1.96 -19.97
C GLU A 132 22.11 1.51 -19.01
N LYS A 133 22.41 1.42 -17.71
CA LYS A 133 21.48 0.97 -16.68
C LYS A 133 21.77 1.63 -15.34
N ASP A 134 20.70 2.08 -14.68
CA ASP A 134 20.79 2.58 -13.31
C ASP A 134 21.15 1.46 -12.33
N THR A 135 22.03 1.79 -11.39
CA THR A 135 22.28 0.93 -10.23
C THR A 135 21.32 1.33 -9.12
N VAL A 136 20.64 0.36 -8.52
CA VAL A 136 19.69 0.60 -7.43
C VAL A 136 19.99 -0.33 -6.27
N ILE A 137 20.12 0.26 -5.07
CA ILE A 137 20.19 -0.47 -3.82
C ILE A 137 18.95 -0.14 -3.02
N THR A 138 18.33 -1.17 -2.45
CA THR A 138 17.11 -1.00 -1.66
C THR A 138 17.36 -1.28 -0.19
N GLY A 139 16.79 -0.47 0.69
CA GLY A 139 16.85 -0.64 2.14
C GLY A 139 15.46 -0.64 2.72
N ASN A 140 15.15 -1.55 3.64
CA ASN A 140 13.86 -1.56 4.32
C ASN A 140 14.06 -1.61 5.84
N LYS A 141 13.35 -0.73 6.55
CA LYS A 141 13.22 -0.77 8.01
C LYS A 141 11.76 -1.01 8.35
N HIS A 142 11.50 -2.17 8.96
CA HIS A 142 10.18 -2.44 9.53
C HIS A 142 10.02 -1.64 10.83
N HIS A 143 8.81 -1.19 11.13
CA HIS A 143 8.51 -0.38 12.32
C HIS A 143 8.85 -1.07 13.65
N ASN A 144 8.99 -2.41 13.65
CA ASN A 144 9.42 -3.23 14.79
C ASN A 144 10.94 -3.51 14.85
N LEU A 145 11.71 -2.97 13.91
CA LEU A 145 13.15 -3.18 13.82
C LEU A 145 13.87 -1.83 13.91
N ASP A 146 15.02 -1.83 14.59
CA ASP A 146 15.85 -0.64 14.73
C ASP A 146 16.80 -0.45 13.54
N THR A 147 17.06 -1.51 12.78
CA THR A 147 18.04 -1.51 11.70
C THR A 147 17.39 -1.59 10.31
N ILE A 148 18.03 -0.93 9.34
CA ILE A 148 17.68 -1.04 7.93
C ILE A 148 18.32 -2.32 7.38
N THR A 149 17.51 -3.18 6.75
CA THR A 149 17.98 -4.33 5.99
C THR A 149 18.20 -3.94 4.54
N TRP A 150 19.44 -4.07 4.07
CA TRP A 150 19.86 -3.70 2.72
C TRP A 150 19.88 -4.90 1.78
N THR A 151 19.32 -4.72 0.58
CA THR A 151 19.37 -5.71 -0.50
C THR A 151 20.03 -5.07 -1.71
N ASN A 152 21.08 -5.70 -2.22
CA ASN A 152 21.71 -5.31 -3.48
C ASN A 152 20.92 -5.95 -4.63
N SER A 153 20.48 -5.17 -5.61
CA SER A 153 19.81 -5.66 -6.83
C SER A 153 20.56 -5.26 -8.09
#